data_AF-A0AB72X3S3-F1
#
_entry.id   AF-A0AB72X3S3-F1
#
_cell.length_a   1.000
_cell.length_b   1.000
_cell.length_c   1.000
_cell.angle_alpha   90.00
_cell.angle_beta   90.00
_cell.angle_gamma   90.00
#
_symmetry.space_group_name_H-M   'P 1'
#
loop_
_entity.id
_entity.type
_entity.pdbx_description
1 polymer ?
#
loop_
_entity_poly.entity_id
_entity_poly.type
_entity_poly.pdbx_seq_one_letter_code
_entity_poly.pdbx_strand_id
1 'polypeptide(L)'
;MDEKQMRKAYQKWAKEQGHPFHDIVVLRGPASSDPELIDSFSEMAEKAWLACYQHLAPQWQPIETAPRDGTMIMLGRPAIEDCDAISVPGFWMDAVDDGIDFMGGDAGFVDVNFQQFSGGRTFGDLASQYAANQPTHWMPLPAAPDAARELEKKTC
;
A
#
# COMPACT_ATOMS: atom_id res chain seq x y z
N MET A 1 -18.93 21.90 5.70
CA MET A 1 -17.50 22.26 5.83
C MET A 1 -17.08 22.85 4.50
N ASP A 2 -16.58 24.08 4.47
CA ASP A 2 -16.29 24.80 3.21
C ASP A 2 -15.04 24.21 2.51
N GLU A 3 -14.99 24.26 1.18
CA GLU A 3 -13.90 23.75 0.35
C GLU A 3 -12.52 24.23 0.83
N LYS A 4 -12.39 25.49 1.26
CA LYS A 4 -11.15 26.03 1.85
C LYS A 4 -10.78 25.35 3.16
N GLN A 5 -11.76 24.97 3.97
CA GLN A 5 -11.53 24.24 5.21
C GLN A 5 -11.08 22.80 4.94
N MET A 6 -11.67 22.13 3.95
CA MET A 6 -11.26 20.78 3.55
C MET A 6 -9.87 20.78 2.93
N ARG A 7 -9.58 21.72 2.03
CA ARG A 7 -8.25 21.86 1.41
C ARG A 7 -7.18 22.16 2.47
N LYS A 8 -7.50 22.98 3.47
CA LYS A 8 -6.61 23.20 4.64
C LYS A 8 -6.45 21.95 5.50
N ALA A 9 -7.52 21.21 5.78
CA ALA A 9 -7.46 20.00 6.58
C ALA A 9 -6.61 18.92 5.90
N TYR A 10 -6.78 18.75 4.59
CA TYR A 10 -6.00 17.82 3.79
C TYR A 10 -4.54 18.25 3.64
N GLN A 11 -4.28 19.54 3.37
CA GLN A 11 -2.91 20.09 3.36
C GLN A 11 -2.21 19.92 4.70
N LYS A 12 -2.94 20.09 5.81
CA LYS A 12 -2.42 19.88 7.15
C LYS A 12 -2.07 18.41 7.39
N TRP A 13 -2.98 17.50 7.08
CA TRP A 13 -2.76 16.06 7.19
C TRP A 13 -1.59 15.58 6.32
N ALA A 14 -1.53 15.99 5.05
CA ALA A 14 -0.46 15.61 4.12
C ALA A 14 0.92 16.12 4.60
N LYS A 15 0.96 17.32 5.21
CA LYS A 15 2.16 17.87 5.84
C LYS A 15 2.56 17.11 7.10
N GLU A 16 1.59 16.66 7.91
CA GLU A 16 1.83 15.84 9.11
C GLU A 16 2.36 14.43 8.76
N GLN A 17 2.01 13.90 7.59
CA GLN A 17 2.49 12.60 7.09
C GLN A 17 3.77 12.69 6.25
N GLY A 18 4.35 13.88 6.06
CA GLY A 18 5.60 14.06 5.32
C GLY A 18 5.52 13.78 3.81
N HIS A 19 4.32 13.74 3.21
CA HIS A 19 4.17 13.47 1.78
C HIS A 19 4.44 14.72 0.93
N PRO A 20 5.33 14.66 -0.09
CA PRO A 20 5.54 15.77 -1.02
C PRO A 20 4.30 15.95 -1.91
N PHE A 21 3.81 17.19 -1.95
CA PHE A 21 2.62 17.60 -2.68
C PHE A 21 2.87 17.48 -4.19
N HIS A 22 2.15 16.59 -4.89
CA HIS A 22 1.96 16.70 -6.34
C HIS A 22 0.57 17.30 -6.58
N ASP A 23 0.50 18.40 -7.32
CA ASP A 23 -0.76 19.03 -7.70
C ASP A 23 -1.72 17.98 -8.28
N ILE A 24 -2.90 17.85 -7.69
CA ILE A 24 -4.01 17.13 -8.31
C ILE A 24 -4.33 17.91 -9.58
N VAL A 25 -3.84 17.41 -10.72
CA VAL A 25 -4.24 17.90 -12.05
C VAL A 25 -5.68 17.45 -12.25
N VAL A 26 -6.62 18.33 -11.92
CA VAL A 26 -8.02 18.17 -12.29
C VAL A 26 -8.07 18.13 -13.83
N LEU A 27 -8.31 16.95 -14.39
CA LEU A 27 -8.50 16.77 -15.83
C LEU A 27 -9.74 17.58 -16.26
N ARG A 28 -9.52 18.79 -16.77
CA ARG A 28 -10.60 19.60 -17.35
C ARG A 28 -11.09 18.91 -18.63
N GLY A 29 -12.28 18.32 -18.57
CA GLY A 29 -12.99 17.81 -19.75
C GLY A 29 -13.32 18.93 -20.75
N PRO A 30 -13.79 18.58 -21.96
CA PRO A 30 -14.08 19.54 -23.02
C PRO A 30 -15.05 20.62 -22.53
N ALA A 31 -14.74 21.87 -22.87
CA ALA A 31 -15.41 23.07 -22.39
C ALA A 31 -16.91 23.06 -22.71
N SER A 32 -17.72 22.58 -21.76
CA SER A 32 -19.10 22.99 -21.62
C SER A 32 -19.11 24.51 -21.42
N SER A 33 -19.90 25.26 -22.19
CA SER A 33 -20.11 26.70 -21.95
C SER A 33 -21.10 26.98 -20.82
N ASP A 34 -21.70 25.93 -20.24
CA ASP A 34 -22.64 26.02 -19.14
C ASP A 34 -21.90 25.84 -17.80
N PRO A 35 -21.74 26.92 -17.00
CA PRO A 35 -21.01 26.88 -15.74
C PRO A 35 -21.69 26.00 -14.67
N GLU A 36 -23.02 25.85 -14.70
CA GLU A 36 -23.72 25.00 -13.73
C GLU A 36 -23.46 23.50 -13.98
N LEU A 37 -23.26 23.12 -15.24
CA LEU A 37 -22.87 21.75 -15.60
C LEU A 37 -21.45 21.41 -15.11
N ILE A 38 -20.50 22.34 -15.24
CA ILE A 38 -19.09 22.11 -14.87
C ILE A 38 -18.95 21.81 -13.37
N ASP A 39 -19.69 22.55 -12.53
CA ASP A 39 -19.67 22.37 -11.08
C ASP A 39 -20.29 21.03 -10.68
N SER A 40 -21.40 20.63 -11.33
CA SER A 40 -22.06 19.33 -11.09
C SER A 40 -21.18 18.13 -11.43
N PHE A 41 -20.45 18.18 -12.56
CA PHE A 41 -19.55 17.08 -12.96
C PHE A 41 -18.32 16.99 -12.04
N SER A 42 -17.79 18.12 -11.59
CA SER A 42 -16.65 18.15 -10.67
C SER A 42 -17.04 17.62 -9.29
N GLU A 43 -18.20 18.02 -8.76
CA GLU A 43 -18.71 17.53 -7.47
C GLU A 43 -19.03 16.03 -7.51
N MET A 44 -19.57 15.53 -8.63
CA MET A 44 -19.86 14.11 -8.82
C MET A 44 -18.58 13.28 -8.95
N ALA A 45 -17.58 13.76 -9.70
CA ALA A 45 -16.28 13.11 -9.82
C ALA A 45 -15.51 13.08 -8.48
N GLU A 46 -15.57 14.17 -7.72
CA GLU A 46 -14.96 14.26 -6.39
C GLU A 46 -15.65 13.32 -5.40
N LYS A 47 -16.99 13.29 -5.35
CA LYS A 47 -17.75 12.35 -4.49
C LYS A 47 -17.54 10.90 -4.89
N ALA A 48 -17.48 10.59 -6.19
CA ALA A 48 -17.20 9.25 -6.68
C ALA A 48 -15.77 8.81 -6.32
N TRP A 49 -14.79 9.71 -6.46
CA TRP A 49 -13.43 9.45 -6.04
C TRP A 49 -13.33 9.27 -4.52
N LEU A 50 -13.99 10.12 -3.73
CA LEU A 50 -14.01 10.02 -2.27
C LEU A 50 -14.70 8.73 -1.80
N ALA A 51 -15.81 8.34 -2.42
CA ALA A 51 -16.52 7.11 -2.09
C ALA A 51 -15.71 5.87 -2.46
N CYS A 52 -15.04 5.87 -3.62
CA CYS A 52 -14.10 4.82 -4.00
C CYS A 52 -12.91 4.78 -3.02
N TYR A 53 -12.34 5.93 -2.66
CA TYR A 53 -11.21 5.99 -1.74
C TYR A 53 -11.59 5.55 -0.31
N GLN A 54 -12.77 5.94 0.18
CA GLN A 54 -13.25 5.62 1.52
C GLN A 54 -13.76 4.18 1.67
N HIS A 55 -14.24 3.56 0.59
CA HIS A 55 -14.77 2.19 0.64
C HIS A 55 -13.88 1.12 -0.02
N LEU A 56 -12.96 1.48 -0.92
CA LEU A 56 -12.13 0.53 -1.67
C LEU A 56 -10.64 0.62 -1.34
N ALA A 57 -10.13 1.66 -0.69
CA ALA A 57 -8.72 1.67 -0.29
C ALA A 57 -8.58 0.84 0.99
N PRO A 58 -7.94 -0.35 0.95
CA PRO A 58 -7.64 -1.05 2.17
C PRO A 58 -6.70 -0.17 3.00
N GLN A 59 -7.15 0.18 4.20
CA GLN A 59 -6.34 0.97 5.11
C GLN A 59 -5.16 0.10 5.54
N TRP A 60 -3.97 0.68 5.58
CA TRP A 60 -2.80 0.04 6.17
C TRP A 60 -3.13 -0.41 7.59
N GLN A 61 -2.93 -1.69 7.87
CA GLN A 61 -3.14 -2.32 9.17
C GLN A 61 -1.80 -2.65 9.83
N PRO A 62 -1.72 -2.72 11.17
CA PRO A 62 -0.52 -3.18 11.86
C PRO A 62 -0.10 -4.57 11.39
N ILE A 63 1.20 -4.79 11.22
CA ILE A 63 1.74 -6.06 10.69
C ILE A 63 1.37 -7.29 11.55
N GLU A 64 1.11 -7.11 12.84
CA GLU A 64 0.74 -8.19 13.75
C GLU A 64 -0.62 -8.82 13.40
N THR A 65 -1.47 -8.10 12.66
CA THR A 65 -2.79 -8.60 12.20
C THR A 65 -2.75 -9.24 10.82
N ALA A 66 -1.59 -9.26 10.17
CA ALA A 66 -1.43 -9.80 8.83
C ALA A 66 -1.64 -11.32 8.79
N PRO A 67 -2.19 -11.86 7.68
CA PRO A 67 -2.35 -13.30 7.51
C PRO A 67 -0.98 -13.99 7.45
N ARG A 68 -0.86 -15.12 8.16
CA ARG A 68 0.37 -15.94 8.24
C ARG A 68 0.25 -17.28 7.50
N ASP A 69 -0.71 -17.37 6.58
CA ASP A 69 -1.02 -18.57 5.81
C ASP A 69 -0.36 -18.59 4.42
N GLY A 70 0.61 -17.69 4.19
CA GLY A 70 1.26 -17.49 2.89
C GLY A 70 0.44 -16.65 1.90
N THR A 71 -0.72 -16.10 2.30
CA THR A 71 -1.48 -15.17 1.46
C THR A 71 -0.62 -13.97 1.07
N MET A 72 -0.65 -13.63 -0.22
CA MET A 72 0.09 -12.48 -0.74
C MET A 72 -0.61 -11.17 -0.35
N ILE A 73 0.16 -10.28 0.26
CA ILE A 73 -0.27 -8.99 0.78
C ILE A 73 0.70 -7.90 0.34
N MET A 74 0.30 -6.65 0.42
CA MET A 74 1.22 -5.52 0.30
C MET A 74 1.83 -5.25 1.68
N LEU A 75 3.15 -5.26 1.77
CA LEU A 75 3.92 -4.97 2.97
C LEU A 75 4.42 -3.53 2.91
N GLY A 76 4.46 -2.86 4.06
CA GLY A 76 4.79 -1.45 4.15
C GLY A 76 5.62 -1.12 5.38
N ARG A 77 6.53 -0.16 5.21
CA ARG A 77 7.34 0.43 6.26
C ARG A 77 7.46 1.95 6.02
N PRO A 78 7.27 2.81 7.04
CA PRO A 78 7.57 4.24 6.92
C PRO A 78 9.07 4.49 6.80
N ALA A 79 9.44 5.66 6.27
CA ALA A 79 10.84 6.06 6.25
C ALA A 79 11.42 6.14 7.66
N ILE A 80 12.67 5.71 7.81
CA ILE A 80 13.50 5.85 9.01
C ILE A 80 14.76 6.62 8.66
N GLU A 81 15.56 7.02 9.66
CA GLU A 81 16.70 7.94 9.48
C GLU A 81 17.62 7.62 8.28
N ASP A 82 17.89 6.33 8.06
CA ASP A 82 18.79 5.86 6.99
C ASP A 82 18.08 5.03 5.89
N CYS A 83 16.74 5.01 5.85
CA CYS A 83 16.00 4.26 4.83
C CYS A 83 14.72 4.95 4.39
N ASP A 84 14.47 4.93 3.08
CA ASP A 84 13.23 5.41 2.49
C ASP A 84 12.01 4.56 2.92
N ALA A 85 10.82 5.15 2.77
CA ALA A 85 9.57 4.41 2.91
C ALA A 85 9.45 3.38 1.78
N ILE A 86 9.02 2.17 2.12
CA ILE A 86 8.94 1.05 1.17
C ILE A 86 7.55 0.45 1.23
N SER A 87 7.01 0.14 0.05
CA SER A 87 5.79 -0.64 -0.14
C SER A 87 6.04 -1.69 -1.22
N VAL A 88 6.00 -2.97 -0.86
CA VAL A 88 6.28 -4.09 -1.77
C VAL A 88 5.32 -5.26 -1.53
N PRO A 89 4.95 -6.03 -2.55
CA PRO A 89 4.19 -7.26 -2.34
C PRO A 89 5.07 -8.29 -1.62
N GLY A 90 4.44 -9.06 -0.73
CA GLY A 90 5.11 -10.09 0.05
C GLY A 90 4.13 -11.05 0.69
N PHE A 91 4.65 -11.96 1.50
CA PHE A 91 3.87 -13.00 2.18
C PHE A 91 4.59 -13.46 3.44
N TRP A 92 3.88 -14.20 4.29
CA TRP A 92 4.48 -14.87 5.46
C TRP A 92 5.19 -16.16 5.05
N MET A 93 6.39 -16.35 5.58
CA MET A 93 7.15 -17.60 5.48
C MET A 93 7.37 -18.18 6.87
N ASP A 94 7.15 -19.49 7.01
CA ASP A 94 7.46 -20.22 8.25
C ASP A 94 8.97 -20.43 8.40
N ALA A 95 9.40 -20.69 9.63
CA ALA A 95 10.80 -20.97 9.92
C ALA A 95 11.26 -22.22 9.17
N VAL A 96 12.48 -22.17 8.64
CA VAL A 96 13.15 -23.28 7.96
C VAL A 96 14.37 -23.64 8.80
N ASP A 97 14.46 -24.90 9.19
CA ASP A 97 15.60 -25.40 9.95
C ASP A 97 16.90 -25.36 9.13
N ASP A 98 18.03 -25.30 9.84
CA ASP A 98 19.35 -25.41 9.22
C ASP A 98 19.53 -26.79 8.58
N GLY A 99 19.96 -26.79 7.32
CA GLY A 99 20.36 -27.97 6.56
C GLY A 99 21.86 -28.03 6.33
N ILE A 100 22.33 -29.15 5.78
CA ILE A 100 23.76 -29.34 5.45
C ILE A 100 24.26 -28.33 4.39
N ASP A 101 23.40 -27.97 3.44
CA ASP A 101 23.70 -27.07 2.33
C ASP A 101 22.91 -25.74 2.36
N PHE A 102 22.02 -25.56 3.34
CA PHE A 102 21.18 -24.38 3.46
C PHE A 102 21.12 -23.88 4.90
N MET A 103 21.21 -22.57 5.05
CA MET A 103 21.43 -21.90 6.33
C MET A 103 20.13 -21.53 7.06
N GLY A 104 19.05 -22.27 6.86
CA GLY A 104 17.76 -22.03 7.54
C GLY A 104 17.23 -20.60 7.42
N GLY A 105 16.21 -20.27 8.22
CA GLY A 105 15.66 -18.93 8.35
C GLY A 105 14.53 -18.90 9.38
N ASP A 106 14.35 -17.77 10.07
CA ASP A 106 13.24 -17.64 11.01
C ASP A 106 11.93 -17.38 10.26
N ALA A 107 10.82 -17.63 10.96
CA ALA A 107 9.51 -17.26 10.46
C ALA A 107 9.37 -15.73 10.39
N GLY A 108 8.82 -15.21 9.30
CA GLY A 108 8.67 -13.77 9.11
C GLY A 108 8.02 -13.38 7.80
N PHE A 109 7.74 -12.08 7.65
CA PHE A 109 7.24 -11.52 6.40
C PHE A 109 8.40 -11.26 5.44
N VAL A 110 8.22 -11.72 4.21
CA VAL A 110 9.22 -11.59 3.12
C VAL A 110 8.60 -10.91 1.92
N ASP A 111 9.37 -10.10 1.21
CA ASP A 111 8.95 -9.62 -0.10
C ASP A 111 9.16 -10.71 -1.15
N VAL A 112 8.46 -10.61 -2.28
CA VAL A 112 8.49 -11.64 -3.34
C VAL A 112 9.91 -11.95 -3.83
N ASN A 113 10.83 -11.00 -3.77
CA ASN A 113 12.20 -11.15 -4.26
C ASN A 113 13.24 -11.30 -3.14
N PHE A 114 12.83 -11.30 -1.86
CA PHE A 114 13.72 -11.33 -0.69
C PHE A 114 14.79 -10.23 -0.73
N GLN A 115 14.45 -9.05 -1.26
CA GLN A 115 15.38 -7.92 -1.42
C GLN A 115 15.22 -6.84 -0.35
N GLN A 116 14.00 -6.61 0.12
CA GLN A 116 13.66 -5.53 1.05
C GLN A 116 13.25 -6.07 2.41
N PHE A 117 12.48 -7.16 2.42
CA PHE A 117 12.00 -7.84 3.61
C PHE A 117 12.42 -9.30 3.56
N SER A 118 13.12 -9.74 4.61
CA SER A 118 13.53 -11.12 4.80
C SER A 118 13.12 -11.57 6.20
N GLY A 119 12.67 -12.82 6.33
CA GLY A 119 12.62 -13.52 7.60
C GLY A 119 14.04 -13.48 8.15
N GLY A 120 14.22 -12.83 9.29
CA GLY A 120 15.55 -12.68 9.89
C GLY A 120 16.19 -14.04 10.16
N ARG A 121 17.43 -14.01 10.61
CA ARG A 121 18.02 -15.18 11.24
C ARG A 121 18.52 -14.84 12.62
N THR A 122 17.90 -15.48 13.60
CA THR A 122 18.29 -15.43 15.00
C THR A 122 19.52 -16.33 15.12
N PHE A 123 20.70 -15.80 14.82
CA PHE A 123 21.98 -16.45 15.17
C PHE A 123 22.20 -16.44 16.69
N GLY A 124 21.19 -16.81 17.48
CA GLY A 124 21.17 -16.74 18.95
C GLY A 124 20.88 -15.35 19.54
N ASP A 125 20.68 -14.31 18.72
CA ASP A 125 20.27 -12.98 19.18
C ASP A 125 19.14 -12.40 18.33
N LEU A 126 17.92 -12.45 18.89
CA LEU A 126 16.68 -11.96 18.29
C LEU A 126 16.72 -10.45 17.99
N ALA A 127 17.60 -9.69 18.65
CA ALA A 127 17.68 -8.25 18.50
C ALA A 127 18.62 -7.82 17.36
N SER A 128 19.53 -8.70 16.93
CA SER A 128 20.69 -8.31 16.11
C SER A 128 20.39 -8.09 14.62
N GLN A 129 19.27 -8.60 14.11
CA GLN A 129 18.91 -8.45 12.69
C GLN A 129 17.54 -7.79 12.51
N TYR A 130 17.57 -6.46 12.65
CA TYR A 130 16.78 -5.47 11.91
C TYR A 130 15.30 -5.31 12.23
N ALA A 131 14.96 -4.93 13.48
CA ALA A 131 13.65 -4.31 13.77
C ALA A 131 13.33 -3.15 12.80
N ALA A 132 14.36 -2.41 12.37
CA ALA A 132 14.26 -1.31 11.43
C ALA A 132 13.87 -1.72 10.00
N ASN A 133 14.17 -2.95 9.56
CA ASN A 133 13.89 -3.42 8.20
C ASN A 133 12.75 -4.44 8.15
N GLN A 134 12.00 -4.64 9.22
CA GLN A 134 10.77 -5.43 9.15
C GLN A 134 9.61 -4.55 8.66
N PRO A 135 8.66 -5.13 7.91
CA PRO A 135 7.43 -4.41 7.59
C PRO A 135 6.68 -4.11 8.90
N THR A 136 6.14 -2.90 9.01
CA THR A 136 5.37 -2.47 10.18
C THR A 136 3.87 -2.44 9.91
N HIS A 137 3.50 -2.41 8.62
CA HIS A 137 2.11 -2.37 8.18
C HIS A 137 1.89 -3.32 7.00
N TRP A 138 0.63 -3.67 6.78
CA TRP A 138 0.20 -4.42 5.61
C TRP A 138 -1.14 -3.92 5.08
N MET A 139 -1.45 -4.28 3.84
CA MET A 139 -2.79 -4.17 3.28
C MET A 139 -3.06 -5.32 2.30
N PRO A 140 -4.31 -5.79 2.15
CA PRO A 140 -4.63 -6.79 1.14
C PRO A 140 -4.32 -6.25 -0.26
N LEU A 141 -3.87 -7.13 -1.16
CA LEU A 141 -3.73 -6.77 -2.56
C LEU A 141 -5.11 -6.44 -3.15
N PRO A 142 -5.21 -5.42 -4.03
CA PRO A 142 -6.46 -5.15 -4.71
C PRO A 142 -6.88 -6.37 -5.52
N ALA A 143 -8.18 -6.64 -5.59
CA ALA A 143 -8.69 -7.66 -6.48
C ALA A 143 -8.17 -7.38 -7.90
N ALA A 144 -7.71 -8.43 -8.59
CA ALA A 144 -7.30 -8.30 -9.98
C ALA A 144 -8.45 -7.65 -10.78
N PRO A 145 -8.15 -6.72 -11.70
CA PRO A 145 -9.19 -6.08 -12.48
C PRO A 145 -9.97 -7.13 -13.27
N ASP A 146 -11.30 -7.07 -13.22
CA ASP A 146 -12.19 -7.99 -13.95
C ASP A 146 -11.90 -8.05 -15.46
N ALA A 147 -11.27 -7.01 -16.01
CA ALA A 147 -10.84 -6.94 -17.40
C ALA A 147 -9.91 -8.11 -17.81
N ALA A 148 -9.13 -8.68 -16.90
CA ALA A 148 -8.31 -9.86 -17.18
C ALA A 148 -9.17 -11.10 -17.48
N ARG A 149 -10.29 -11.26 -16.76
CA ARG A 149 -11.25 -12.36 -16.98
C ARG A 149 -12.02 -12.21 -18.29
N GLU A 150 -12.29 -10.98 -18.73
CA GLU A 150 -13.00 -10.72 -19.99
C GLU A 150 -12.11 -10.95 -21.23
N LEU A 151 -10.79 -10.79 -21.10
CA LEU A 151 -9.85 -11.14 -22.17
C LEU A 151 -9.77 -12.66 -22.37
N GLU A 152 -9.72 -13.45 -21.30
CA GLU A 152 -9.72 -14.92 -21.38
C GLU A 152 -10.96 -15.46 -22.10
N LYS A 153 -12.14 -14.87 -21.86
CA LYS A 153 -13.40 -15.24 -22.53
C LYS A 153 -13.41 -14.95 -24.03
N LYS A 154 -12.60 -14.00 -24.53
CA LYS A 154 -12.57 -13.64 -25.96
C LYS A 154 -11.65 -14.52 -26.80
N THR A 155 -10.82 -15.32 -26.17
CA THR A 155 -9.84 -16.21 -26.83
C THR A 155 -10.32 -17.66 -26.97
N CYS A 156 -11.52 -17.98 -26.51
CA CYS A 156 -12.20 -19.28 -26.69
C CYS A 156 -13.42 -19.11 -27.62
#